data_AF-V7HFG6-F1
#
_entry.id   AF-V7HFG6-F1
#
_cell.length_a   1.000
_cell.length_b   1.000
_cell.length_c   1.000
_cell.angle_alpha   90.00
_cell.angle_beta   90.00
_cell.angle_gamma   90.00
#
_symmetry.space_group_name_H-M   'P 1'
#
loop_
_entity.id
_entity.type
_entity.pdbx_description
1 polymer ?
#
loop_
_entity_poly.entity_id
_entity_poly.type
_entity_poly.pdbx_seq_one_letter_code
_entity_poly.pdbx_strand_id
1 'polypeptide(L)' 'MLNPAQVRAYANALGKRAKTDPIDAAVIAALVAATKPELRPLRDGEAKALAELIARRRHADDRG' A
#
# COMPACT_ATOMS: atom_id res chain seq x y z
N MET A 1 7.94 3.56 -2.91
CA MET A 1 7.42 2.52 -3.82
C MET A 1 8.29 1.28 -3.62
N LEU A 2 7.70 0.11 -3.37
CA LEU A 2 8.47 -1.13 -3.20
C LEU A 2 9.17 -1.51 -4.51
N ASN A 3 10.43 -1.95 -4.43
CA ASN A 3 11.17 -2.37 -5.61
C ASN A 3 10.58 -3.68 -6.16
N PRO A 4 10.10 -3.73 -7.42
CA PRO A 4 9.56 -4.96 -8.01
C PRO A 4 10.54 -6.14 -8.02
N ALA A 5 11.85 -5.89 -8.00
CA ALA A 5 12.87 -6.93 -7.88
C ALA A 5 12.85 -7.59 -6.49
N GLN A 6 12.67 -6.80 -5.41
CA GLN A 6 12.58 -7.32 -4.04
C GLN A 6 11.33 -8.17 -3.86
N VAL A 7 10.20 -7.74 -4.42
CA VAL A 7 8.94 -8.51 -4.40
C VAL A 7 9.11 -9.87 -5.08
N ARG A 8 9.77 -9.91 -6.26
CA ARG A 8 10.06 -11.16 -6.98
C ARG A 8 11.01 -12.08 -6.23
N ALA A 9 12.08 -11.54 -5.65
CA ALA A 9 13.02 -12.33 -4.86
C ALA A 9 12.34 -12.96 -3.64
N TYR A 10 11.47 -12.21 -2.97
CA TYR A 10 10.70 -12.69 -1.83
C TYR A 10 9.65 -13.74 -2.23
N ALA A 11 8.92 -13.54 -3.33
CA ALA A 11 8.00 -14.53 -3.87
C ALA A 11 8.70 -15.87 -4.19
N ASN A 12 9.89 -15.80 -4.80
CA ASN A 12 10.70 -16.97 -5.11
C ASN A 12 11.14 -17.70 -3.84
N ALA A 13 11.55 -16.97 -2.80
CA ALA A 13 11.90 -17.55 -1.49
C ALA A 13 10.71 -18.24 -0.82
N LEU A 14 9.48 -17.76 -1.05
CA LEU A 14 8.24 -18.38 -0.60
C LEU A 14 7.73 -19.52 -1.52
N GLY A 15 8.46 -19.86 -2.59
CA GLY A 15 8.04 -20.87 -3.57
C GLY A 15 6.81 -20.48 -4.40
N LYS A 16 6.39 -19.20 -4.39
CA LYS A 16 5.23 -18.72 -5.15
C LYS A 16 5.63 -18.37 -6.59
N ARG A 17 5.33 -19.27 -7.53
CA ARG A 17 5.61 -19.09 -8.98
C ARG A 17 4.43 -18.56 -9.79
N ALA A 18 3.19 -18.87 -9.40
CA ALA A 18 2.01 -18.37 -10.09
C ALA A 18 1.80 -16.89 -9.77
N LYS A 19 1.71 -16.06 -10.79
CA LYS A 19 1.51 -14.61 -10.65
C LYS A 19 0.08 -14.25 -11.03
N THR A 20 -0.75 -14.08 -10.01
CA THR A 20 -2.11 -13.53 -10.12
C THR A 20 -2.19 -12.33 -9.17
N ASP A 21 -3.10 -11.38 -9.43
CA ASP A 21 -3.24 -10.18 -8.59
C ASP A 21 -3.43 -10.50 -7.09
N PRO A 22 -4.23 -11.52 -6.69
CA PRO A 22 -4.33 -11.90 -5.28
C PRO A 22 -3.02 -12.43 -4.68
N ILE A 23 -2.22 -13.17 -5.46
CA ILE A 23 -0.94 -13.71 -5.00
C ILE A 23 0.08 -12.58 -4.84
N ASP A 24 0.15 -11.65 -5.79
CA ASP A 24 1.07 -10.51 -5.69
C ASP A 24 0.72 -9.60 -4.50
N ALA A 25 -0.57 -9.36 -4.25
CA ALA A 25 -1.02 -8.62 -3.06
C ALA A 25 -0.58 -9.30 -1.74
N ALA A 26 -0.75 -10.62 -1.64
CA ALA A 26 -0.34 -11.38 -0.46
C ALA A 26 1.19 -11.38 -0.26
N VAL A 27 1.96 -11.49 -1.34
CA VAL A 27 3.43 -11.42 -1.29
C VAL A 27 3.89 -10.02 -0.84
N ILE A 28 3.28 -8.97 -1.37
CA ILE A 28 3.60 -7.58 -0.97
C ILE A 28 3.29 -7.35 0.51
N ALA A 29 2.12 -7.81 0.98
CA ALA A 29 1.75 -7.68 2.40
C ALA A 29 2.73 -8.42 3.32
N ALA A 30 3.10 -9.65 2.97
CA ALA A 30 4.07 -10.44 3.72
C ALA A 30 5.48 -9.80 3.72
N LEU A 31 5.91 -9.25 2.59
CA LEU A 31 7.19 -8.53 2.48
C LEU A 31 7.22 -7.30 3.41
N VAL A 32 6.15 -6.49 3.40
CA VAL A 32 6.05 -5.30 4.27
C VAL A 32 6.02 -5.69 5.75
N ALA A 33 5.27 -6.74 6.11
CA ALA A 33 5.21 -7.25 7.48
C ALA A 33 6.57 -7.77 7.98
N ALA A 34 7.33 -8.44 7.10
CA ALA A 34 8.65 -9.00 7.44
C ALA A 34 9.74 -7.93 7.55
N THR A 35 9.72 -6.94 6.65
CA THR A 35 10.78 -5.92 6.56
C THR A 35 10.53 -4.70 7.43
N LYS A 36 9.27 -4.43 7.80
CA LYS A 36 8.83 -3.25 8.57
C LYS A 36 9.56 -1.98 8.10
N PRO A 37 9.48 -1.65 6.81
CA PRO A 37 10.28 -0.58 6.24
C PRO A 37 9.86 0.75 6.87
N GLU A 38 10.82 1.65 7.02
CA GLU A 38 10.53 3.00 7.48
C GLU A 38 9.56 3.68 6.51
N LEU A 39 8.41 4.10 7.03
CA LEU A 39 7.40 4.77 6.24
C LEU A 39 7.87 6.20 5.98
N ARG A 40 8.03 6.54 4.70
CA ARG A 40 8.35 7.91 4.32
C ARG A 40 7.11 8.77 4.60
N PRO A 41 7.23 9.88 5.37
CA PRO A 41 6.09 10.76 5.60
C PRO A 41 5.55 11.25 4.26
N LEU A 42 4.22 11.28 4.14
CA LEU A 42 3.58 11.97 3.01
C LEU A 42 4.06 13.41 2.99
N ARG A 43 4.24 13.99 1.81
CA ARG A 43 4.47 15.43 1.71
C ARG A 43 3.25 16.14 2.29
N ASP A 44 3.48 17.12 3.16
CA ASP A 44 2.40 17.78 3.93
C ASP A 44 1.25 18.29 3.04
N GLY A 45 1.56 18.78 1.84
CA GLY A 45 0.56 19.25 0.88
C GLY A 45 -0.38 18.14 0.35
N GLU A 46 0.14 16.93 0.12
CA GLU A 46 -0.66 15.79 -0.34
C GLU A 46 -1.53 15.23 0.78
N ALA A 47 -0.98 15.16 1.99
CA ALA A 47 -1.74 14.76 3.17
C ALA A 47 -2.90 15.74 3.45
N LYS A 48 -2.64 17.05 3.31
CA LYS A 48 -3.66 18.09 3.47
C LYS A 48 -4.76 18.01 2.40
N ALA A 49 -4.38 17.85 1.13
CA ALA A 49 -5.34 17.71 0.04
C ALA A 49 -6.24 16.46 0.21
N LEU A 50 -5.66 15.34 0.63
CA LEU A 50 -6.42 14.13 0.93
C LEU A 50 -7.38 14.34 2.13
N ALA A 51 -6.91 14.99 3.19
CA ALA A 51 -7.74 15.31 4.35
C ALA A 51 -8.92 16.22 3.97
N GLU A 52 -8.69 17.23 3.12
CA GLU A 52 -9.75 18.09 2.59
C GLU A 52 -10.76 17.32 1.74
N LEU A 53 -10.31 16.38 0.90
CA LEU A 53 -11.20 15.54 0.10
C LEU A 53 -12.08 14.63 0.98
N ILE A 54 -11.50 14.01 2.00
CA ILE A 54 -12.22 13.17 2.97
C ILE A 54 -13.22 14.00 3.78
N ALA A 55 -12.82 15.20 4.23
CA ALA A 55 -13.71 16.11 4.96
C ALA A 55 -14.91 16.56 4.12
N ARG A 56 -14.68 16.89 2.83
CA ARG A 56 -15.76 17.23 1.89
C ARG A 56 -16.72 16.06 1.66
N ARG A 57 -16.21 14.83 1.58
CA ARG A 57 -17.06 13.62 1.46
C ARG A 57 -17.95 13.45 2.69
N ARG A 58 -17.37 13.48 3.89
CA ARG A 58 -18.11 13.30 5.15
C ARG A 58 -19.21 14.34 5.34
N HIS A 59 -18.91 15.60 5.03
CA HIS A 59 -19.89 16.68 5.14
C HIS A 59 -21.07 16.56 4.14
N ALA A 60 -20.86 15.86 3.02
CA ALA A 60 -21.95 15.56 2.08
C ALA A 60 -22.83 14.39 2.58
N ASP A 61 -22.25 13.44 3.30
CA ASP A 61 -22.95 12.26 3.82
C ASP A 61 -23.80 12.59 5.07
N ASP A 62 -23.41 13.59 5.88
CA ASP A 62 -24.15 14.04 7.08
C ASP A 62 -25.41 14.89 6.79
N ARG A 63 -25.76 15.10 5.51
CA ARG A 63 -26.97 15.84 5.07
C ARG A 63 -28.04 14.94 4.41
N GLY A 64 -28.08 13.66 4.79
CA GLY A 64 -29.07 12.67 4.34
C GLY A 64 -30.04 12.25 5.45
#